data_AF-A0A6G0XTN4-F1
#
_entry.id   AF-A0A6G0XTN4-F1
#
_cell.length_a   1.000
_cell.length_b   1.000
_cell.length_c   1.000
_cell.angle_alpha   90.00
_cell.angle_beta   90.00
_cell.angle_gamma   90.00
#
_symmetry.space_group_name_H-M   'P 1'
#
loop_
_entity.id
_entity.type
_entity.pdbx_description
1 polymer ?
#
loop_
_entity_poly.entity_id
_entity_poly.type
_entity_poly.pdbx_seq_one_letter_code
_entity_poly.pdbx_strand_id
1 'polypeptide(L)'
;MFRLWCLTDEDLLAPNSPYQLTDTGQGLHRIQASPRISRAMHVILHSTQAKLDHWVGSSVIHLGDKNVPNALMFIDKYAQVGHILRPIVRTIDEIDVLVTKSSELKAYIETSFGGTEALKKDILVDFFREAFDGSGADNFFDAGSCIDGRLTSAWNWCSRLHGKKFFPIFKLAGFVGFDGKFG
;
A
#
# COMPACT_ATOMS: atom_id res chain seq x y z
N MET A 1 12.55 7.93 2.48
CA MET A 1 11.97 8.55 1.27
C MET A 1 12.86 9.58 0.59
N PHE A 2 13.50 10.52 1.31
CA PHE A 2 14.29 11.62 0.68
C PHE A 2 15.22 11.20 -0.47
N ARG A 3 16.04 10.16 -0.28
CA ARG A 3 16.91 9.63 -1.34
C ARG A 3 16.16 9.21 -2.61
N LEU A 4 14.99 8.58 -2.48
CA LEU A 4 14.20 8.13 -3.62
C LEU A 4 13.59 9.32 -4.39
N TRP A 5 13.27 10.41 -3.70
CA TRP A 5 12.87 11.67 -4.33
C TRP A 5 14.00 12.27 -5.17
N CYS A 6 15.22 12.37 -4.61
CA CYS A 6 16.36 12.88 -5.39
C CYS A 6 16.65 12.05 -6.65
N LEU A 7 16.61 10.72 -6.53
CA LEU A 7 16.81 9.84 -7.69
C LEU A 7 15.69 9.96 -8.72
N THR A 8 14.47 10.25 -8.27
CA THR A 8 13.33 10.53 -9.15
C THR A 8 13.58 11.80 -9.96
N ASP A 9 13.99 12.89 -9.32
CA ASP A 9 14.32 14.14 -9.99
C ASP A 9 15.47 13.96 -10.99
N GLU A 10 16.52 13.24 -10.60
CA GLU A 10 17.66 12.95 -11.48
C GLU A 10 17.26 12.16 -12.74
N ASP A 11 16.31 11.23 -12.63
CA ASP A 11 15.80 10.48 -13.78
C ASP A 11 14.83 11.31 -14.63
N LEU A 12 13.94 12.10 -14.02
CA LEU A 12 13.01 12.99 -14.73
C LEU A 12 13.74 14.03 -15.58
N LEU A 13 14.83 14.59 -15.03
CA LEU A 13 15.62 15.66 -15.64
C LEU A 13 16.83 15.13 -16.44
N ALA A 14 16.94 13.81 -16.64
CA ALA A 14 18.07 13.23 -17.35
C ALA A 14 18.07 13.66 -18.83
N PRO A 15 19.11 14.37 -19.31
CA PRO A 15 19.13 14.89 -20.68
C PRO A 15 19.17 13.78 -21.75
N ASN A 16 19.65 12.59 -21.36
CA ASN A 16 19.81 11.43 -22.24
C ASN A 16 18.62 10.45 -22.19
N SER A 17 17.55 10.78 -21.44
CA SER A 17 16.34 9.95 -21.32
C SER A 17 15.12 10.79 -21.67
N PRO A 18 14.87 11.08 -22.96
CA PRO A 18 13.70 11.86 -23.36
C PRO A 18 12.41 11.06 -23.16
N TYR A 19 11.30 11.76 -22.98
CA TYR A 19 9.98 11.13 -22.98
C TYR A 19 9.64 10.60 -24.37
N GLN A 20 9.03 9.42 -24.40
CA GLN A 20 8.38 8.87 -25.57
C GLN A 20 6.87 8.88 -25.32
N LEU A 21 6.11 9.46 -26.25
CA LEU A 21 4.66 9.39 -26.21
C LEU A 21 4.25 8.01 -26.74
N THR A 22 3.61 7.22 -25.89
CA THR A 22 3.30 5.81 -26.17
C THR A 22 1.89 5.51 -25.72
N ASP A 23 1.13 4.81 -26.56
CA ASP A 23 -0.15 4.23 -26.15
C ASP A 23 0.13 2.98 -25.30
N THR A 24 -0.35 3.02 -24.07
CA THR A 24 -0.14 1.96 -23.06
C THR A 24 -1.26 0.94 -23.01
N GLY A 25 -2.32 1.12 -23.81
CA GLY A 25 -3.59 0.39 -23.67
C GLY A 25 -4.54 1.01 -22.62
N GLN A 26 -4.04 1.93 -21.79
CA GLN A 26 -4.83 2.78 -20.88
C GLN A 26 -4.90 4.23 -21.35
N GLY A 27 -4.42 4.50 -22.57
CA GLY A 27 -4.28 5.84 -23.15
C GLY A 27 -2.82 6.20 -23.46
N LEU A 28 -2.66 7.41 -24.00
CA LEU A 28 -1.37 7.99 -24.38
C LEU A 28 -0.63 8.52 -23.14
N HIS A 29 0.50 7.91 -22.81
CA HIS A 29 1.36 8.30 -21.70
C HIS A 29 2.75 8.71 -22.17
N ARG A 30 3.40 9.57 -21.38
CA ARG A 30 4.81 9.95 -21.55
C ARG A 30 5.67 8.94 -20.78
N ILE A 31 6.19 7.97 -21.50
CA ILE A 31 7.09 6.95 -20.96
C ILE A 31 8.52 7.50 -20.94
N GLN A 32 9.23 7.28 -19.84
CA GLN A 32 10.64 7.66 -19.67
C GLN A 32 11.36 6.63 -18.83
N ALA A 33 12.48 6.11 -19.33
CA ALA A 33 13.31 5.20 -18.56
C ALA A 33 13.81 5.88 -17.29
N SER A 34 13.71 5.19 -16.15
CA SER A 34 14.18 5.71 -14.86
C SER A 34 15.12 4.72 -14.16
N PRO A 35 16.34 4.57 -14.69
CA PRO A 35 17.28 3.52 -14.28
C PRO A 35 17.83 3.72 -12.85
N ARG A 36 17.91 4.95 -12.34
CA ARG A 36 18.50 5.21 -11.02
C ARG A 36 17.54 4.80 -9.92
N ILE A 37 16.29 5.25 -9.99
CA ILE A 37 15.27 4.85 -9.02
C ILE A 37 14.95 3.36 -9.12
N SER A 38 14.91 2.81 -10.34
CA SER A 38 14.74 1.36 -10.54
C SER A 38 15.84 0.56 -9.83
N ARG A 39 17.11 0.92 -10.01
CA ARG A 39 18.23 0.26 -9.30
C ARG A 39 18.11 0.38 -7.78
N ALA A 40 17.77 1.56 -7.27
CA ALA A 40 17.60 1.78 -5.84
C ALA A 40 16.49 0.89 -5.24
N MET A 41 15.37 0.73 -5.97
CA MET A 41 14.28 -0.14 -5.56
C MET A 41 14.65 -1.63 -5.58
N HIS A 42 15.40 -2.09 -6.57
CA HIS A 42 15.92 -3.46 -6.59
C HIS A 42 16.84 -3.75 -5.38
N VAL A 43 17.68 -2.78 -4.99
CA VAL A 43 18.53 -2.92 -3.79
C VAL A 43 17.68 -3.02 -2.52
N ILE A 44 16.64 -2.19 -2.38
CA ILE A 44 15.72 -2.23 -1.23
C ILE A 44 14.98 -3.57 -1.18
N LEU A 45 14.45 -4.02 -2.32
CA LEU A 45 13.74 -5.28 -2.43
C LEU A 45 14.66 -6.45 -2.04
N HIS A 46 15.85 -6.53 -2.64
CA HIS A 46 16.82 -7.58 -2.36
C HIS A 46 17.24 -7.58 -0.87
N SER A 47 17.51 -6.41 -0.31
CA SER A 47 17.89 -6.28 1.12
C SER A 47 16.77 -6.68 2.07
N THR A 48 15.51 -6.54 1.63
CA THR A 48 14.33 -6.98 2.39
C THR A 48 14.16 -8.49 2.27
N GLN A 49 14.21 -9.03 1.05
CA GLN A 49 14.14 -10.47 0.78
C GLN A 49 15.22 -11.26 1.54
N ALA A 50 16.44 -10.75 1.60
CA ALA A 50 17.55 -11.38 2.31
C ALA A 50 17.36 -11.48 3.84
N LYS A 51 16.40 -10.74 4.41
CA LYS A 51 16.08 -10.75 5.85
C LYS A 51 14.87 -11.63 6.19
N LEU A 52 14.22 -12.23 5.20
CA LEU A 52 12.99 -12.98 5.37
C LEU A 52 13.25 -14.44 5.00
N ASP A 53 12.65 -15.37 5.74
CA ASP A 53 12.72 -16.80 5.41
C ASP A 53 11.98 -17.12 4.10
N HIS A 54 10.89 -16.39 3.84
CA HIS A 54 10.06 -16.52 2.65
C HIS A 54 9.65 -15.16 2.10
N TRP A 55 9.61 -15.04 0.77
CA TRP A 55 9.14 -13.85 0.08
C TRP A 55 7.74 -14.08 -0.51
N VAL A 56 6.81 -13.19 -0.16
CA VAL A 56 5.48 -13.11 -0.77
C VAL A 56 5.30 -11.69 -1.31
N GLY A 57 5.48 -11.53 -2.61
CA GLY A 57 5.39 -10.23 -3.28
C GLY A 57 5.60 -10.35 -4.79
N SER A 58 5.45 -9.25 -5.52
CA SER A 58 5.67 -9.21 -6.97
C SER A 58 7.10 -9.65 -7.33
N SER A 59 7.25 -10.36 -8.45
CA SER A 59 8.55 -10.69 -9.05
C SER A 59 9.13 -9.55 -9.88
N VAL A 60 8.34 -8.51 -10.17
CA VAL A 60 8.70 -7.41 -11.08
C VAL A 60 8.48 -6.06 -10.39
N ILE A 61 9.43 -5.14 -10.58
CA ILE A 61 9.29 -3.72 -10.25
C ILE A 61 9.06 -2.97 -11.56
N HIS A 62 7.82 -2.54 -11.80
CA HIS A 62 7.46 -1.71 -12.95
C HIS A 62 7.99 -0.29 -12.78
N LEU A 63 8.77 0.19 -13.76
CA LEU A 63 9.33 1.53 -13.74
C LEU A 63 9.89 1.95 -15.10
N GLY A 64 9.37 3.05 -15.64
CA GLY A 64 9.70 3.52 -16.98
C GLY A 64 9.11 2.64 -18.08
N ASP A 65 7.95 2.03 -17.83
CA ASP A 65 7.27 1.10 -18.72
C ASP A 65 5.77 1.43 -18.83
N LYS A 66 5.00 0.59 -19.52
CA LYS A 66 3.55 0.79 -19.72
C LYS A 66 2.74 0.89 -18.41
N ASN A 67 3.20 0.26 -17.32
CA ASN A 67 2.48 0.15 -16.05
C ASN A 67 2.86 1.28 -15.09
N VAL A 68 4.13 1.69 -15.11
CA VAL A 68 4.62 2.87 -14.36
C VAL A 68 5.44 3.73 -15.34
N PRO A 69 4.81 4.69 -16.04
CA PRO A 69 5.41 5.39 -17.19
C PRO A 69 6.73 6.11 -16.93
N ASN A 70 6.92 6.65 -15.73
CA ASN A 70 8.10 7.44 -15.40
C ASN A 70 8.29 7.53 -13.88
N ALA A 71 9.42 8.11 -13.45
CA ALA A 71 9.76 8.23 -12.04
C ALA A 71 8.78 9.10 -11.22
N LEU A 72 8.10 10.07 -11.85
CA LEU A 72 7.07 10.88 -11.17
C LEU A 72 5.88 10.01 -10.77
N MET A 73 5.37 9.21 -11.70
CA MET A 73 4.29 8.26 -11.41
C MET A 73 4.70 7.25 -10.34
N PHE A 74 5.96 6.80 -10.35
CA PHE A 74 6.50 5.95 -9.30
C PHE A 74 6.43 6.65 -7.93
N ILE A 75 7.05 7.83 -7.77
CA ILE A 75 7.19 8.44 -6.46
C ILE A 75 5.84 8.87 -5.87
N ASP A 76 4.92 9.35 -6.72
CA ASP A 76 3.58 9.75 -6.34
C ASP A 76 2.78 8.57 -5.77
N LYS A 77 2.74 7.45 -6.51
CA LYS A 77 2.00 6.25 -6.10
C LYS A 77 2.61 5.62 -4.83
N TYR A 78 3.93 5.49 -4.77
CA TYR A 78 4.57 4.88 -3.59
C TYR A 78 4.49 5.77 -2.34
N ALA A 79 4.33 7.09 -2.47
CA ALA A 79 4.05 7.97 -1.33
C ALA A 79 2.70 7.63 -0.66
N GLN A 80 1.71 7.19 -1.44
CA GLN A 80 0.38 6.81 -0.93
C GLN A 80 0.41 5.60 0.02
N VAL A 81 1.39 4.71 -0.11
CA VAL A 81 1.51 3.53 0.77
C VAL A 81 1.58 3.96 2.24
N GLY A 82 2.32 5.03 2.54
CA GLY A 82 2.39 5.57 3.90
C GLY A 82 1.04 6.09 4.40
N HIS A 83 0.27 6.75 3.55
CA HIS A 83 -1.06 7.27 3.89
C HIS A 83 -2.05 6.15 4.18
N ILE A 84 -2.02 5.07 3.41
CA ILE A 84 -2.87 3.88 3.59
C ILE A 84 -2.53 3.12 4.87
N LEU A 85 -1.24 2.91 5.17
CA LEU A 85 -0.83 2.07 6.30
C LEU A 85 -0.99 2.77 7.66
N ARG A 86 -0.78 4.09 7.72
CA ARG A 86 -0.86 4.87 8.97
C ARG A 86 -2.15 4.65 9.79
N PRO A 87 -3.35 4.78 9.21
CA PRO A 87 -4.58 4.60 9.97
C PRO A 87 -4.83 3.15 10.37
N ILE A 88 -4.32 2.17 9.60
CA ILE A 88 -4.36 0.76 10.02
C ILE A 88 -3.49 0.54 11.26
N VAL A 89 -2.24 1.01 11.24
CA VAL A 89 -1.33 0.94 12.41
C VAL A 89 -1.96 1.62 13.61
N ARG A 90 -2.53 2.81 13.43
CA ARG A 90 -3.23 3.53 14.50
C ARG A 90 -4.40 2.71 15.07
N THR A 91 -5.19 2.04 14.24
CA THR A 91 -6.26 1.15 14.72
C THR A 91 -5.71 -0.01 15.52
N ILE A 92 -4.60 -0.61 15.10
CA ILE A 92 -3.93 -1.70 15.82
C ILE A 92 -3.43 -1.23 17.19
N ASP A 93 -2.80 -0.06 17.27
CA ASP A 93 -2.30 0.50 18.54
C ASP A 93 -3.46 0.88 19.47
N GLU A 94 -4.54 1.45 18.94
CA GLU A 94 -5.69 1.89 19.74
C GLU A 94 -6.45 0.70 20.36
N ILE A 95 -6.34 -0.52 19.84
CA ILE A 95 -6.93 -1.72 20.47
C ILE A 95 -6.43 -1.90 21.90
N ASP A 96 -5.13 -1.73 22.14
CA ASP A 96 -4.57 -1.84 23.49
C ASP A 96 -5.07 -0.72 24.40
N VAL A 97 -5.22 0.48 23.83
CA VAL A 97 -5.76 1.62 24.57
C VAL A 97 -7.23 1.39 24.94
N LEU A 98 -8.06 0.85 24.04
CA LEU A 98 -9.48 0.60 24.29
C LEU A 98 -9.71 -0.35 25.47
N VAL A 99 -8.90 -1.42 25.59
CA VAL A 99 -9.04 -2.38 26.70
C VAL A 99 -8.55 -1.85 28.04
N THR A 100 -7.69 -0.82 28.05
CA THR A 100 -7.27 -0.15 29.29
C THR A 100 -8.29 0.91 29.74
N LYS A 101 -9.02 1.52 28.79
CA LYS A 101 -10.02 2.56 29.07
C LYS A 101 -11.30 2.04 29.69
N SER A 102 -11.73 0.82 29.38
CA SER A 102 -13.01 0.28 29.85
C SER A 102 -12.97 -1.24 30.00
N SER A 103 -13.48 -1.72 31.14
CA SER A 103 -13.61 -3.15 31.43
C SER A 103 -14.63 -3.85 30.52
N GLU A 104 -15.65 -3.11 30.10
CA GLU A 104 -16.71 -3.53 29.19
C GLU A 104 -16.17 -3.70 27.77
N LEU A 105 -15.34 -2.76 27.29
CA LEU A 105 -14.67 -2.88 26.00
C LEU A 105 -13.69 -4.06 25.97
N LYS A 106 -12.97 -4.29 27.07
CA LYS A 106 -12.12 -5.47 27.23
C LYS A 106 -12.94 -6.76 27.12
N ALA A 107 -14.02 -6.88 27.89
CA ALA A 107 -14.90 -8.04 27.84
C ALA A 107 -15.51 -8.25 26.45
N TYR A 108 -15.92 -7.17 25.77
CA TYR A 108 -16.40 -7.21 24.38
C TYR A 108 -15.34 -7.76 23.42
N ILE A 109 -14.09 -7.30 23.52
CA ILE A 109 -12.99 -7.76 22.65
C ILE A 109 -12.64 -9.23 22.92
N GLU A 110 -12.58 -9.63 24.18
CA GLU A 110 -12.32 -11.02 24.57
C GLU A 110 -13.41 -11.96 24.06
N THR A 111 -14.69 -11.60 24.25
CA THR A 111 -15.83 -12.45 23.87
C THR A 111 -16.06 -12.49 22.36
N SER A 112 -15.88 -11.38 21.64
CA SER A 112 -16.21 -11.29 20.22
C SER A 112 -15.06 -11.68 19.29
N PHE A 113 -13.82 -11.49 19.73
CA PHE A 113 -12.63 -11.65 18.87
C PHE A 113 -11.55 -12.56 19.45
N GLY A 114 -11.73 -13.13 20.65
CA GLY A 114 -10.74 -13.99 21.28
C GLY A 114 -9.54 -13.23 21.87
N GLY A 115 -9.72 -11.93 22.15
CA GLY A 115 -8.70 -11.08 22.76
C GLY A 115 -8.00 -10.14 21.79
N THR A 116 -7.15 -9.25 22.34
CA THR A 116 -6.49 -8.18 21.58
C THR A 116 -5.55 -8.73 20.51
N GLU A 117 -4.72 -9.71 20.86
CA GLU A 117 -3.74 -10.30 19.92
C GLU A 117 -4.41 -11.04 18.76
N ALA A 118 -5.49 -11.78 19.03
CA ALA A 118 -6.26 -12.45 18.00
C ALA A 118 -6.92 -11.42 17.05
N LEU A 119 -7.56 -10.39 17.61
CA LEU A 119 -8.16 -9.31 16.84
C LEU A 119 -7.15 -8.58 15.94
N LYS A 120 -5.97 -8.21 16.48
CA LYS A 120 -4.92 -7.55 15.70
C LYS A 120 -4.45 -8.41 14.54
N LYS A 121 -4.23 -9.70 14.79
CA LYS A 121 -3.84 -10.67 13.74
C LYS A 121 -4.94 -10.81 12.69
N ASP A 122 -6.19 -10.93 13.10
CA ASP A 122 -7.32 -11.02 12.17
C ASP A 122 -7.41 -9.80 11.24
N ILE A 123 -7.26 -8.59 11.79
CA ILE A 123 -7.24 -7.35 11.00
C ILE A 123 -6.05 -7.37 10.02
N LEU A 124 -4.85 -7.66 10.49
CA LEU A 124 -3.64 -7.62 9.66
C LEU A 124 -3.67 -8.71 8.57
N VAL A 125 -4.13 -9.92 8.89
CA VAL A 125 -4.27 -11.02 7.94
C VAL A 125 -5.28 -10.67 6.86
N ASP A 126 -6.46 -10.16 7.23
CA ASP A 126 -7.49 -9.73 6.27
C ASP A 126 -6.96 -8.60 5.37
N PHE A 127 -6.38 -7.56 5.99
CA PHE A 127 -5.86 -6.41 5.28
C PHE A 127 -4.74 -6.79 4.30
N PHE A 128 -3.73 -7.56 4.71
CA PHE A 128 -2.63 -7.93 3.79
C PHE A 128 -3.03 -8.96 2.73
N ARG A 129 -4.09 -9.75 2.96
CA ARG A 129 -4.60 -10.69 1.96
C ARG A 129 -5.50 -10.03 0.92
N GLU A 130 -6.26 -9.02 1.29
CA GLU A 130 -7.29 -8.43 0.42
C GLU A 130 -7.00 -6.99 -0.01
N ALA A 131 -6.36 -6.17 0.82
CA ALA A 131 -6.12 -4.76 0.48
C ALA A 131 -5.02 -4.58 -0.58
N PHE A 132 -4.12 -5.54 -0.73
CA PHE A 132 -3.05 -5.48 -1.75
C PHE A 132 -3.11 -6.67 -2.72
N ASP A 133 -4.28 -7.27 -2.90
CA ASP A 133 -4.47 -8.45 -3.76
C ASP A 133 -4.31 -8.14 -5.26
N GLY A 134 -4.33 -6.86 -5.64
CA GLY A 134 -4.20 -6.43 -7.02
C GLY A 134 -5.47 -6.58 -7.85
N SER A 135 -6.61 -6.94 -7.25
CA SER A 135 -7.89 -7.11 -7.96
C SER A 135 -8.40 -5.82 -8.62
N GLY A 136 -7.74 -4.70 -8.40
CA GLY A 136 -8.06 -3.39 -8.96
C GLY A 136 -7.49 -3.10 -10.34
N ALA A 137 -6.76 -4.02 -11.00
CA ALA A 137 -6.26 -3.78 -12.36
C ALA A 137 -6.95 -4.61 -13.45
N ASP A 138 -6.72 -4.20 -14.70
CA ASP A 138 -7.46 -4.63 -15.88
C ASP A 138 -7.17 -6.07 -16.35
N ASN A 139 -6.03 -6.66 -15.96
CA ASN A 139 -5.67 -8.03 -16.31
C ASN A 139 -4.75 -8.67 -15.25
N PHE A 140 -4.72 -10.01 -15.17
CA PHE A 140 -3.97 -10.76 -14.13
C PHE A 140 -2.45 -10.50 -14.12
N PHE A 141 -1.86 -10.16 -15.28
CA PHE A 141 -0.42 -9.90 -15.42
C PHE A 141 0.00 -8.52 -14.91
N ASP A 142 -0.86 -7.51 -15.07
CA ASP A 142 -0.61 -6.12 -14.64
C ASP A 142 -1.24 -5.84 -13.24
N ALA A 143 -2.24 -6.66 -12.83
CA ALA A 143 -2.95 -6.60 -11.54
C ALA A 143 -2.09 -6.86 -10.32
N GLY A 144 -1.28 -7.93 -10.37
CA GLY A 144 -0.47 -8.32 -9.23
C GLY A 144 0.85 -7.55 -9.11
N SER A 145 1.35 -6.95 -10.18
CA SER A 145 2.71 -6.38 -10.22
C SER A 145 2.74 -4.86 -10.15
N CYS A 146 1.72 -4.17 -10.65
CA CYS A 146 1.66 -2.71 -10.63
C CYS A 146 1.24 -2.17 -9.26
N ILE A 147 1.94 -1.13 -8.79
CA ILE A 147 1.57 -0.44 -7.55
C ILE A 147 0.18 0.18 -7.66
N ASP A 148 -0.22 0.66 -8.83
CA ASP A 148 -1.50 1.32 -9.04
C ASP A 148 -2.69 0.38 -8.74
N GLY A 149 -2.67 -0.83 -9.32
CA GLY A 149 -3.69 -1.86 -9.05
C GLY A 149 -3.77 -2.26 -7.57
N ARG A 150 -2.63 -2.32 -6.89
CA ARG A 150 -2.55 -2.61 -5.44
C ARG A 150 -3.05 -1.48 -4.56
N LEU A 151 -2.87 -0.23 -4.96
CA LEU A 151 -3.45 0.91 -4.24
C LEU A 151 -4.97 0.96 -4.46
N THR A 152 -5.43 0.67 -5.68
CA THR A 152 -6.87 0.56 -5.99
C THR A 152 -7.54 -0.55 -5.19
N SER A 153 -6.93 -1.73 -5.06
CA SER A 153 -7.46 -2.79 -4.19
C SER A 153 -7.56 -2.34 -2.73
N ALA A 154 -6.62 -1.52 -2.25
CA ALA A 154 -6.64 -1.04 -0.87
C ALA A 154 -7.82 -0.10 -0.66
N TRP A 155 -8.06 0.82 -1.58
CA TRP A 155 -9.23 1.71 -1.56
C TRP A 155 -10.54 0.92 -1.62
N ASN A 156 -10.59 -0.14 -2.43
CA ASN A 156 -11.74 -1.04 -2.49
C ASN A 156 -11.92 -1.88 -1.20
N TRP A 157 -10.84 -2.24 -0.51
CA TRP A 157 -10.94 -2.84 0.82
C TRP A 157 -11.53 -1.83 1.82
N CYS A 158 -11.06 -0.58 1.79
CA CYS A 158 -11.57 0.47 2.66
C CYS A 158 -13.06 0.76 2.43
N SER A 159 -13.54 0.77 1.17
CA SER A 159 -14.96 0.99 0.86
C SER A 159 -15.86 -0.15 1.38
N ARG A 160 -15.34 -1.38 1.40
CA ARG A 160 -16.03 -2.59 1.88
C ARG A 160 -15.83 -2.88 3.36
N LEU A 161 -15.00 -2.09 4.05
CA LEU A 161 -14.65 -2.29 5.46
C LEU A 161 -15.88 -2.39 6.37
N HIS A 162 -16.96 -1.67 6.06
CA HIS A 162 -18.22 -1.70 6.82
C HIS A 162 -18.85 -3.10 6.94
N GLY A 163 -18.56 -4.01 6.00
CA GLY A 163 -19.03 -5.39 6.02
C GLY A 163 -18.13 -6.35 6.82
N LYS A 164 -16.97 -5.91 7.30
CA LYS A 164 -16.01 -6.75 8.04
C LYS A 164 -16.41 -6.84 9.51
N LYS A 165 -16.24 -8.02 10.11
CA LYS A 165 -16.58 -8.30 11.52
C LYS A 165 -15.94 -7.33 12.53
N PHE A 166 -14.75 -6.83 12.20
CA PHE A 166 -13.97 -5.92 13.05
C PHE A 166 -14.25 -4.43 12.76
N PHE A 167 -15.20 -4.09 11.88
CA PHE A 167 -15.56 -2.69 11.60
C PHE A 167 -15.91 -1.86 12.85
N PRO A 168 -16.63 -2.38 13.86
CA PRO A 168 -16.87 -1.63 15.09
C PRO A 168 -15.59 -1.18 15.79
N ILE A 169 -14.52 -1.97 15.72
CA ILE A 169 -13.21 -1.64 16.30
C ILE A 169 -12.58 -0.46 15.55
N PHE A 170 -12.65 -0.44 14.21
CA PHE A 170 -12.21 0.69 13.42
C PHE A 170 -12.97 1.98 13.79
N LYS A 171 -14.28 1.90 14.02
CA LYS A 171 -15.08 3.05 14.49
C LYS A 171 -14.65 3.52 15.88
N LEU A 172 -14.45 2.61 16.82
CA LEU A 172 -13.98 2.92 18.17
C LEU A 172 -12.57 3.53 18.16
N ALA A 173 -11.71 3.08 17.24
CA ALA A 173 -10.38 3.62 17.03
C ALA A 173 -10.36 4.98 16.30
N GLY A 174 -11.53 5.52 15.92
CA GLY A 174 -11.65 6.81 15.24
C GLY A 174 -11.27 6.76 13.76
N PHE A 175 -11.25 5.59 13.13
CA PHE A 175 -11.01 5.45 11.70
C PHE A 175 -12.15 6.09 10.88
N VAL A 176 -11.76 6.86 9.87
CA VAL A 176 -12.70 7.54 8.95
C VAL A 176 -12.38 7.29 7.46
N GLY A 177 -11.23 6.69 7.16
CA GLY A 177 -10.71 6.49 5.80
C GLY A 177 -9.17 6.61 5.78
N PHE A 178 -8.55 6.33 4.64
CA PHE A 178 -7.09 6.45 4.50
C PHE A 178 -6.58 7.89 4.56
N ASP A 179 -7.35 8.84 4.04
CA ASP A 179 -7.02 10.27 4.11
C ASP A 179 -7.26 10.87 5.51
N GLY A 180 -7.79 10.08 6.44
CA GLY A 180 -8.17 10.57 7.76
C GLY A 180 -9.32 11.58 7.70
N LYS A 181 -9.40 12.45 8.70
CA LYS A 181 -10.27 13.63 8.63
C LYS A 181 -9.48 14.67 7.85
N PHE A 182 -10.05 15.22 6.77
CA PHE A 182 -9.58 16.49 6.24
C PHE A 182 -9.58 17.49 7.42
N GLY A 183 -8.38 17.85 7.88
CA GLY A 183 -8.14 18.67 9.05
C GLY A 183 -7.30 19.85 8.66
#